data_AF-A0A9K3M552-F1
#
_entry.id   AF-A0A9K3M552-F1
#
_cell.length_a   1.000
_cell.length_b   1.000
_cell.length_c   1.000
_cell.angle_alpha   90.00
_cell.angle_beta   90.00
_cell.angle_gamma   90.00
#
_symmetry.space_group_name_H-M   'P 1'
#
loop_
_entity.id
_entity.type
_entity.pdbx_description
1 polymer ?
#
loop_
_entity_poly.entity_id
_entity_poly.type
_entity_poly.pdbx_seq_one_letter_code
_entity_poly.pdbx_strand_id
1 'polypeptide(L)'
;MPTIFRRSKSEDAGEVQPGAPPRKGHLSKLFGKTNKKKKNTTSEQDPPAGPISSLEESILPVEEAPVAEDIPPAVEKAPSNDDSLPYPTEHTVASVESDASSDSECAEATPALVEDTPAVEDQGHSDEPACYLVYEPDSSGRLVEHYSKTPVADAVGRWVARGGKKIAGFKFARNAGRNVLIGSCSAGVQGRKNYCNGWCQFVKSCKVLQGDVTLFDINEGVKAMPVDVYLYYDRPNHQTVKLEPGTSLTTDKLLAVACLPRSSPFFVTNDSVDVMKWLQDARAYGYSTKI
;
A
#
# COMPACT_ATOMS: atom_id res chain seq x y z
N MET A 1 50.01 5.51 26.37
CA MET A 1 49.27 4.29 26.77
C MET A 1 48.19 4.05 25.73
N PRO A 2 48.39 3.18 24.72
CA PRO A 2 47.40 2.94 23.69
C PRO A 2 46.45 1.81 24.11
N THR A 3 45.15 2.09 24.12
CA THR A 3 44.09 1.12 24.42
C THR A 3 43.66 0.44 23.12
N ILE A 4 43.92 -0.87 23.04
CA ILE A 4 43.56 -1.73 21.90
C ILE A 4 42.09 -2.10 22.02
N PHE A 5 41.26 -1.69 21.05
CA PHE A 5 39.84 -2.02 20.98
C PHE A 5 39.64 -3.22 20.04
N ARG A 6 39.30 -4.39 20.60
CA ARG A 6 38.96 -5.61 19.85
C ARG A 6 37.55 -5.49 19.27
N ARG A 7 37.42 -5.64 17.95
CA ARG A 7 36.16 -5.74 17.21
C ARG A 7 35.81 -7.22 17.05
N SER A 8 34.73 -7.66 17.69
CA SER A 8 34.16 -9.00 17.51
C SER A 8 33.13 -8.93 16.38
N LYS A 9 33.36 -9.75 15.34
CA LYS A 9 32.51 -9.91 14.16
C LYS A 9 31.77 -11.23 14.37
N SER A 10 30.44 -11.21 14.35
CA SER A 10 29.61 -12.42 14.36
C SER A 10 28.60 -12.30 13.23
N GLU A 11 28.92 -13.00 12.13
CA GLU A 11 28.01 -13.37 11.06
C GLU A 11 27.45 -14.73 11.45
N ASP A 12 26.13 -14.88 11.52
CA ASP A 12 25.49 -16.18 11.68
C ASP A 12 24.39 -16.31 10.62
N ALA A 13 24.61 -17.24 9.69
CA ALA A 13 23.72 -17.58 8.61
C ALA A 13 22.92 -18.82 9.05
N GLY A 14 21.64 -18.62 9.37
CA GLY A 14 20.72 -19.68 9.76
C GLY A 14 20.25 -20.50 8.56
N GLU A 15 20.63 -21.78 8.56
CA GLU A 15 20.25 -22.81 7.60
C GLU A 15 18.80 -23.31 7.86
N VAL A 16 17.98 -23.32 6.81
CA VAL A 16 16.56 -23.71 6.83
C VAL A 16 16.43 -25.23 6.68
N GLN A 17 15.87 -25.93 7.68
CA GLN A 17 15.54 -27.35 7.56
C GLN A 17 14.17 -27.61 6.91
N PRO A 18 14.04 -28.66 6.06
CA PRO A 18 12.80 -29.01 5.35
C PRO A 18 11.82 -29.82 6.22
N GLY A 19 10.63 -29.26 6.45
CA GLY A 19 9.54 -29.89 7.22
C GLY A 19 8.56 -30.71 6.38
N ALA A 20 8.49 -32.00 6.72
CA ALA A 20 7.38 -32.98 6.73
C ALA A 20 6.40 -33.16 5.52
N PRO A 21 6.07 -34.43 5.16
CA PRO A 21 5.17 -34.74 4.05
C PRO A 21 3.67 -34.55 4.38
N PRO A 22 2.82 -34.21 3.38
CA PRO A 22 1.41 -33.95 3.60
C PRO A 22 0.57 -35.23 3.79
N ARG A 23 -0.31 -35.19 4.79
CA ARG A 23 -1.35 -36.18 5.06
C ARG A 23 -2.39 -36.17 3.93
N LYS A 24 -2.60 -37.33 3.30
CA LYS A 24 -3.68 -37.60 2.35
C LYS A 24 -5.02 -37.59 3.08
N GLY A 25 -5.84 -36.57 2.81
CA GLY A 25 -7.18 -36.41 3.37
C GLY A 25 -8.24 -36.26 2.28
N HIS A 26 -8.82 -37.40 1.90
CA HIS A 26 -10.24 -37.62 1.56
C HIS A 26 -10.94 -36.65 0.58
N LEU A 27 -11.05 -37.12 -0.67
CA LEU A 27 -12.03 -36.70 -1.67
C LEU A 27 -13.45 -37.10 -1.22
N SER A 28 -14.35 -36.13 -1.09
CA SER A 28 -15.79 -36.38 -1.20
C SER A 28 -16.47 -35.27 -2.01
N LYS A 29 -17.14 -35.75 -3.06
CA LYS A 29 -18.03 -35.05 -3.98
C LYS A 29 -19.19 -34.40 -3.21
N LEU A 30 -19.77 -33.31 -3.72
CA LEU A 30 -21.22 -33.13 -3.86
C LEU A 30 -21.56 -31.84 -4.64
N PHE A 31 -22.19 -32.05 -5.81
CA PHE A 31 -23.32 -31.33 -6.41
C PHE A 31 -23.60 -29.90 -5.88
N GLY A 32 -23.56 -28.86 -6.70
CA GLY A 32 -24.53 -28.64 -7.78
C GLY A 32 -25.70 -27.79 -7.26
N LYS A 33 -25.83 -26.55 -7.76
CA LYS A 33 -27.10 -25.82 -7.92
C LYS A 33 -26.88 -24.48 -8.63
N THR A 34 -27.35 -24.47 -9.86
CA THR A 34 -27.78 -23.31 -10.65
C THR A 34 -28.71 -22.40 -9.84
N ASN A 35 -28.56 -21.08 -9.95
CA ASN A 35 -29.67 -20.17 -9.66
C ASN A 35 -29.67 -18.90 -10.50
N LYS A 36 -30.60 -18.91 -11.47
CA LYS A 36 -31.64 -17.89 -11.71
C LYS A 36 -31.20 -16.43 -11.88
N LYS A 37 -31.02 -16.10 -13.16
CA LYS A 37 -31.15 -14.77 -13.78
C LYS A 37 -32.49 -14.12 -13.38
N LYS A 38 -32.47 -13.12 -12.49
CA LYS A 38 -33.60 -12.21 -12.26
C LYS A 38 -33.46 -11.02 -13.23
N LYS A 39 -34.41 -10.93 -14.17
CA LYS A 39 -34.74 -9.68 -14.89
C LYS A 39 -35.34 -8.73 -13.86
N ASN A 40 -34.75 -7.55 -13.68
CA ASN A 40 -35.44 -6.43 -13.05
C ASN A 40 -35.97 -5.52 -14.15
N THR A 41 -37.29 -5.45 -14.18
CA THR A 41 -38.12 -4.57 -14.99
C THR A 41 -37.94 -3.14 -14.51
N THR A 42 -37.61 -2.26 -15.45
CA THR A 42 -37.67 -0.81 -15.33
C THR A 42 -39.11 -0.38 -15.03
N SER A 43 -39.35 0.19 -13.85
CA SER A 43 -40.54 1.01 -13.59
C SER A 43 -40.11 2.48 -13.68
N GLU A 44 -40.46 3.07 -14.80
CA GLU A 44 -40.54 4.51 -15.03
C GLU A 44 -41.52 5.09 -13.99
N GLN A 45 -41.03 6.01 -13.16
CA GLN A 45 -41.87 6.72 -12.20
C GLN A 45 -41.57 8.21 -12.37
N ASP A 46 -42.56 8.92 -12.89
CA ASP A 46 -42.58 10.36 -13.12
C ASP A 46 -42.27 11.15 -11.84
N PRO A 47 -41.51 12.26 -11.95
CA PRO A 47 -41.34 13.19 -10.83
C PRO A 47 -42.61 14.04 -10.63
N PRO A 48 -43.11 14.20 -9.39
CA PRO A 48 -44.19 15.14 -9.12
C PRO A 48 -43.71 16.58 -9.26
N ALA A 49 -44.41 17.34 -10.11
CA ALA A 49 -44.32 18.77 -10.21
C ALA A 49 -44.68 19.45 -8.87
N GLY A 50 -43.78 20.29 -8.38
CA GLY A 50 -43.96 21.14 -7.20
C GLY A 50 -43.49 22.57 -7.47
N PRO A 51 -44.08 23.57 -6.82
CA PRO A 51 -44.28 24.90 -7.38
C PRO A 51 -43.05 25.80 -7.35
N ILE A 52 -42.84 26.42 -8.51
CA ILE A 52 -41.98 27.57 -8.80
C ILE A 52 -42.50 28.78 -8.01
N SER A 53 -41.73 29.24 -7.03
CA SER A 53 -41.92 30.53 -6.38
C SER A 53 -40.95 31.54 -6.98
N SER A 54 -41.53 32.55 -7.64
CA SER A 54 -41.16 33.97 -7.72
C SER A 54 -39.66 34.31 -7.58
N LEU A 55 -38.98 34.68 -8.66
CA LEU A 55 -38.87 36.05 -9.19
C LEU A 55 -38.36 37.07 -8.16
N GLU A 56 -37.04 37.26 -8.13
CA GLU A 56 -36.44 38.59 -8.09
C GLU A 56 -35.28 38.64 -9.09
N GLU A 57 -35.48 39.47 -10.11
CA GLU A 57 -34.50 39.94 -11.08
C GLU A 57 -33.39 40.71 -10.38
N SER A 58 -32.14 40.28 -10.58
CA SER A 58 -31.00 41.19 -10.48
C SER A 58 -30.19 41.06 -11.76
N ILE A 59 -30.37 42.08 -12.59
CA ILE A 59 -29.70 42.32 -13.86
C ILE A 59 -28.23 42.56 -13.57
N LEU A 60 -27.36 41.65 -14.03
CA LEU A 60 -25.92 41.88 -14.11
C LEU A 60 -25.55 42.27 -15.55
N PRO A 61 -24.60 43.21 -15.72
CA PRO A 61 -24.20 43.71 -17.03
C PRO A 61 -23.52 42.63 -17.86
N VAL A 62 -23.94 42.55 -19.12
CA VAL A 62 -23.33 41.74 -20.18
C VAL A 62 -21.91 42.27 -20.40
N GLU A 63 -20.91 41.51 -19.93
CA GLU A 63 -19.54 41.70 -20.37
C GLU A 63 -19.37 41.11 -21.77
N GLU A 64 -18.89 41.98 -22.63
CA GLU A 64 -18.62 41.84 -24.05
C GLU A 64 -17.62 40.70 -24.31
N ALA A 65 -18.07 39.69 -25.07
CA ALA A 65 -17.22 38.58 -25.47
C ALA A 65 -16.14 39.06 -26.47
N PRO A 66 -14.84 38.75 -26.24
CA PRO A 66 -13.83 39.02 -27.24
C PRO A 66 -14.00 38.08 -28.43
N VAL A 67 -14.22 38.74 -29.57
CA VAL A 67 -13.93 38.38 -30.96
C VAL A 67 -13.18 37.06 -31.14
N ALA A 68 -13.83 36.12 -31.83
CA ALA A 68 -13.24 34.90 -32.33
C ALA A 68 -12.09 35.22 -33.30
N GLU A 69 -10.84 34.93 -32.90
CA GLU A 69 -9.72 34.84 -33.83
C GLU A 69 -9.76 33.51 -34.57
N ASP A 70 -9.60 33.66 -35.87
CA ASP A 70 -9.58 32.67 -36.95
C ASP A 70 -8.50 31.61 -36.70
N ILE A 71 -8.91 30.38 -36.36
CA ILE A 71 -7.99 29.24 -36.23
C ILE A 71 -7.79 28.65 -37.63
N PRO A 72 -6.58 28.69 -38.21
CA PRO A 72 -6.32 28.09 -39.52
C PRO A 72 -6.43 26.55 -39.46
N PRO A 73 -6.88 25.90 -40.55
CA PRO A 73 -7.02 24.45 -40.60
C PRO A 73 -5.66 23.76 -40.43
N ALA A 74 -5.62 22.77 -39.53
CA ALA A 74 -4.46 21.94 -39.27
C ALA A 74 -4.03 21.20 -40.55
N VAL A 75 -2.82 21.48 -41.00
CA VAL A 75 -2.12 20.72 -42.04
C VAL A 75 -1.69 19.40 -41.44
N GLU A 76 -2.42 18.35 -41.79
CA GLU A 76 -2.10 16.95 -41.47
C GLU A 76 -0.83 16.55 -42.24
N LYS A 77 0.32 16.68 -41.58
CA LYS A 77 1.61 16.25 -42.12
C LYS A 77 1.95 14.88 -41.54
N ALA A 78 1.71 13.84 -42.33
CA ALA A 78 2.17 12.48 -42.06
C ALA A 78 3.71 12.45 -42.06
N PRO A 79 4.35 11.86 -41.04
CA PRO A 79 5.73 11.40 -41.15
C PRO A 79 5.74 9.90 -41.51
N SER A 80 5.99 9.63 -42.79
CA SER A 80 6.58 8.38 -43.24
C SER A 80 8.05 8.36 -42.82
N ASN A 81 8.44 7.49 -41.90
CA ASN A 81 9.82 7.09 -41.72
C ASN A 81 9.89 5.56 -41.68
N ASP A 82 10.09 5.04 -42.88
CA ASP A 82 10.83 3.81 -43.16
C ASP A 82 12.30 4.09 -42.79
N ASP A 83 12.86 3.41 -41.79
CA ASP A 83 14.29 3.06 -41.79
C ASP A 83 14.56 1.96 -40.76
N SER A 84 14.60 0.75 -41.31
CA SER A 84 15.51 -0.36 -41.03
C SER A 84 16.71 -0.08 -40.10
N LEU A 85 17.22 -1.17 -39.50
CA LEU A 85 18.60 -1.45 -39.03
C LEU A 85 18.61 -2.03 -37.57
N PRO A 86 19.67 -2.74 -37.16
CA PRO A 86 19.77 -4.20 -37.31
C PRO A 86 19.91 -4.91 -35.94
N TYR A 87 19.66 -6.22 -35.94
CA TYR A 87 19.99 -7.11 -34.82
C TYR A 87 21.49 -7.09 -34.49
N PRO A 88 21.89 -7.07 -33.21
CA PRO A 88 23.18 -7.58 -32.78
C PRO A 88 23.02 -8.89 -32.00
N THR A 89 23.52 -9.93 -32.65
CA THR A 89 24.60 -10.82 -32.19
C THR A 89 24.50 -11.50 -30.83
N GLU A 90 24.52 -12.83 -30.95
CA GLU A 90 24.68 -13.85 -29.92
C GLU A 90 25.95 -13.65 -29.07
N HIS A 91 25.82 -13.77 -27.75
CA HIS A 91 26.94 -13.97 -26.83
C HIS A 91 26.80 -15.31 -26.11
N THR A 92 27.39 -16.31 -26.73
CA THR A 92 28.42 -17.24 -26.22
C THR A 92 28.48 -17.50 -24.71
N VAL A 93 28.15 -18.77 -24.39
CA VAL A 93 28.59 -19.67 -23.31
C VAL A 93 29.68 -19.21 -22.33
N ALA A 94 29.41 -19.46 -21.04
CA ALA A 94 30.43 -19.95 -20.10
C ALA A 94 29.73 -20.79 -19.01
N SER A 95 29.78 -22.11 -19.20
CA SER A 95 29.59 -23.10 -18.15
C SER A 95 30.74 -23.00 -17.16
N VAL A 96 30.45 -22.93 -15.87
CA VAL A 96 31.43 -23.19 -14.82
C VAL A 96 30.83 -24.26 -13.92
N GLU A 97 31.33 -25.48 -14.12
CA GLU A 97 31.23 -26.57 -13.16
C GLU A 97 32.34 -26.38 -12.12
N SER A 98 32.03 -26.56 -10.84
CA SER A 98 33.03 -26.75 -9.80
C SER A 98 32.48 -27.67 -8.72
N ASP A 99 33.01 -28.89 -8.78
CA ASP A 99 33.07 -29.96 -7.78
C ASP A 99 33.77 -29.55 -6.46
N ALA A 100 33.68 -30.48 -5.49
CA ALA A 100 34.46 -30.67 -4.24
C ALA A 100 33.68 -30.28 -2.95
N SER A 101 33.09 -31.23 -2.21
CA SER A 101 33.69 -32.19 -1.25
C SER A 101 34.28 -31.55 0.02
N SER A 102 33.77 -31.89 1.21
CA SER A 102 34.52 -32.56 2.29
C SER A 102 33.82 -32.54 3.66
N ASP A 103 33.87 -33.72 4.30
CA ASP A 103 34.05 -34.05 5.73
C ASP A 103 33.19 -33.33 6.80
N SER A 104 32.29 -33.99 7.52
CA SER A 104 32.52 -34.98 8.60
C SER A 104 33.15 -34.38 9.86
N GLU A 105 32.33 -33.98 10.83
CA GLU A 105 32.75 -33.92 12.23
C GLU A 105 31.58 -34.23 13.18
N CYS A 106 31.77 -35.28 13.99
CA CYS A 106 30.88 -35.67 15.08
C CYS A 106 31.18 -34.79 16.30
N ALA A 107 30.28 -33.89 16.65
CA ALA A 107 30.38 -33.11 17.89
C ALA A 107 29.43 -33.65 18.97
N GLU A 108 30.03 -33.79 20.14
CA GLU A 108 29.56 -34.28 21.43
C GLU A 108 28.42 -33.44 22.01
N ALA A 109 27.40 -34.10 22.56
CA ALA A 109 26.21 -33.47 23.11
C ALA A 109 26.52 -32.79 24.46
N THR A 110 26.69 -31.47 24.43
CA THR A 110 26.71 -30.63 25.63
C THR A 110 25.27 -30.30 26.06
N PRO A 111 24.84 -30.63 27.29
CA PRO A 111 23.52 -30.22 27.79
C PRO A 111 23.51 -28.71 28.04
N ALA A 112 22.81 -27.97 27.17
CA ALA A 112 22.64 -26.53 27.26
C ALA A 112 21.77 -26.15 28.47
N LEU A 113 22.36 -25.30 29.31
CA LEU A 113 21.72 -24.56 30.38
C LEU A 113 20.60 -23.68 29.78
N VAL A 114 19.40 -23.79 30.34
CA VAL A 114 18.21 -23.04 29.93
C VAL A 114 18.42 -21.57 30.32
N GLU A 115 18.94 -20.75 29.41
CA GLU A 115 18.97 -19.30 29.61
C GLU A 115 17.57 -18.73 29.43
N ASP A 116 17.15 -18.01 30.46
CA ASP A 116 15.88 -17.33 30.65
C ASP A 116 15.70 -16.27 29.55
N THR A 117 15.16 -16.68 28.40
CA THR A 117 14.82 -15.78 27.30
C THR A 117 13.84 -14.73 27.84
N PRO A 118 14.20 -13.43 27.86
CA PRO A 118 13.30 -12.40 28.37
C PRO A 118 12.04 -12.45 27.52
N ALA A 119 10.91 -12.74 28.17
CA ALA A 119 9.59 -12.69 27.57
C ALA A 119 9.47 -11.35 26.84
N VAL A 120 9.51 -11.40 25.50
CA VAL A 120 9.18 -10.26 24.66
C VAL A 120 7.77 -9.91 25.07
N GLU A 121 7.62 -8.80 25.80
CA GLU A 121 6.35 -8.29 26.24
C GLU A 121 5.50 -8.11 24.99
N ASP A 122 4.59 -9.07 24.79
CA ASP A 122 3.57 -9.06 23.77
C ASP A 122 2.86 -7.72 23.92
N GLN A 123 3.16 -6.79 23.01
CA GLN A 123 2.62 -5.43 23.06
C GLN A 123 1.12 -5.57 22.91
N GLY A 124 0.43 -5.65 24.05
CA GLY A 124 -0.96 -6.03 24.20
C GLY A 124 -1.79 -5.35 23.15
N HIS A 125 -2.09 -6.08 22.08
CA HIS A 125 -2.99 -5.63 21.05
C HIS A 125 -4.34 -5.55 21.73
N SER A 126 -4.73 -4.34 22.14
CA SER A 126 -6.08 -4.08 22.61
C SER A 126 -7.03 -4.66 21.56
N ASP A 127 -8.02 -5.43 22.00
CA ASP A 127 -9.13 -5.99 21.19
C ASP A 127 -10.05 -4.90 20.59
N GLU A 128 -9.45 -3.75 20.27
CA GLU A 128 -10.14 -2.60 19.73
C GLU A 128 -10.40 -2.82 18.23
N PRO A 129 -11.66 -2.62 17.78
CA PRO A 129 -12.00 -2.73 16.38
C PRO A 129 -11.16 -1.79 15.51
N ALA A 130 -10.50 -2.36 14.51
CA ALA A 130 -9.56 -1.66 13.65
C ALA A 130 -9.85 -1.94 12.17
N CYS A 131 -9.19 -1.18 11.30
CA CYS A 131 -9.11 -1.46 9.89
C CYS A 131 -7.68 -1.86 9.54
N TYR A 132 -7.52 -3.03 8.93
CA TYR A 132 -6.25 -3.56 8.50
C TYR A 132 -6.09 -3.37 7.00
N LEU A 133 -4.90 -3.02 6.55
CA LEU A 133 -4.55 -3.02 5.14
C LEU A 133 -3.92 -4.37 4.81
N VAL A 134 -4.54 -5.12 3.91
CA VAL A 134 -4.08 -6.46 3.52
C VAL A 134 -3.75 -6.46 2.04
N TYR A 135 -2.59 -7.01 1.69
CA TYR A 135 -2.23 -7.28 0.31
C TYR A 135 -2.66 -8.71 -0.06
N GLU A 136 -3.56 -8.83 -1.03
CA GLU A 136 -3.97 -10.11 -1.56
C GLU A 136 -3.25 -10.35 -2.90
N PRO A 137 -2.33 -11.33 -2.99
CA PRO A 137 -1.55 -11.57 -4.21
C PRO A 137 -2.39 -12.18 -5.36
N ASP A 138 -3.59 -12.65 -5.06
CA ASP A 138 -4.47 -13.26 -6.05
C ASP A 138 -4.93 -12.25 -7.12
N SER A 139 -5.21 -12.74 -8.34
CA SER A 139 -5.84 -11.94 -9.40
C SER A 139 -5.13 -10.62 -9.71
N SER A 140 -3.82 -10.66 -9.99
CA SER A 140 -2.93 -9.50 -10.28
C SER A 140 -2.58 -8.59 -9.08
N GLY A 141 -2.84 -9.05 -7.86
CA GLY A 141 -2.51 -8.31 -6.65
C GLY A 141 -3.49 -7.18 -6.37
N ARG A 142 -4.03 -7.09 -5.16
CA ARG A 142 -4.89 -5.99 -4.74
C ARG A 142 -4.66 -5.60 -3.29
N LEU A 143 -4.93 -4.34 -2.97
CA LEU A 143 -4.96 -3.84 -1.59
C LEU A 143 -6.40 -3.76 -1.11
N VAL A 144 -6.65 -4.34 0.07
CA VAL A 144 -7.97 -4.47 0.66
C VAL A 144 -7.94 -3.91 2.08
N GLU A 145 -8.89 -3.03 2.38
CA GLU A 145 -9.25 -2.69 3.74
C GLU A 145 -10.06 -3.85 4.34
N HIS A 146 -9.58 -4.39 5.46
CA HIS A 146 -10.25 -5.43 6.21
C HIS A 146 -10.63 -4.89 7.60
N TYR A 147 -11.90 -4.55 7.78
CA TYR A 147 -12.46 -4.13 9.05
C TYR A 147 -12.69 -5.36 9.94
N SER A 148 -11.96 -5.46 11.04
CA SER A 148 -12.03 -6.60 11.95
C SER A 148 -11.99 -6.16 13.42
N LYS A 149 -12.62 -6.95 14.29
CA LYS A 149 -12.54 -6.81 15.75
C LYS A 149 -11.35 -7.55 16.34
N THR A 150 -10.83 -8.53 15.61
CA THR A 150 -9.64 -9.30 15.98
C THR A 150 -8.48 -8.92 15.08
N PRO A 151 -7.22 -9.11 15.52
CA PRO A 151 -6.06 -8.98 14.66
C PRO A 151 -6.20 -9.82 13.37
N VAL A 152 -5.71 -9.26 12.26
CA VAL A 152 -5.70 -9.92 10.94
C VAL A 152 -4.25 -10.26 10.61
N ALA A 153 -3.99 -11.54 10.37
CA ALA A 153 -2.69 -12.02 9.92
C ALA A 153 -2.30 -11.40 8.56
N ASP A 154 -1.01 -11.24 8.31
CA ASP A 154 -0.44 -10.72 7.05
C ASP A 154 -0.89 -9.30 6.67
N ALA A 155 -1.45 -8.55 7.63
CA ALA A 155 -1.72 -7.13 7.44
C ALA A 155 -0.40 -6.38 7.27
N VAL A 156 -0.35 -5.45 6.33
CA VAL A 156 0.80 -4.56 6.10
C VAL A 156 0.65 -3.22 6.82
N GLY A 157 -0.56 -2.91 7.28
CA GLY A 157 -0.84 -1.71 8.07
C GLY A 157 -2.13 -1.83 8.85
N ARG A 158 -2.31 -0.92 9.80
CA ARG A 158 -3.48 -0.83 10.66
C ARG A 158 -3.85 0.63 10.87
N TRP A 159 -5.13 0.92 10.99
CA TRP A 159 -5.56 2.15 11.64
C TRP A 159 -6.70 1.93 12.62
N VAL A 160 -6.75 2.77 13.65
CA VAL A 160 -7.76 2.76 14.71
C VAL A 160 -8.39 4.16 14.80
N ALA A 161 -9.70 4.22 15.03
CA ALA A 161 -10.37 5.51 15.20
C ALA A 161 -9.99 6.15 16.55
N ARG A 162 -9.80 7.47 16.59
CA ARG A 162 -9.42 8.19 17.82
C ARG A 162 -10.50 9.21 18.21
N GLY A 163 -10.41 9.75 19.43
CA GLY A 163 -11.22 10.87 19.88
C GLY A 163 -12.68 10.49 20.15
N GLY A 164 -12.91 9.27 20.64
CA GLY A 164 -14.25 8.74 20.91
C GLY A 164 -15.05 8.37 19.66
N LYS A 165 -14.50 8.57 18.46
CA LYS A 165 -15.09 8.11 17.20
C LYS A 165 -14.99 6.60 17.12
N LYS A 166 -16.00 5.97 16.50
CA LYS A 166 -16.07 4.53 16.31
C LYS A 166 -16.26 4.20 14.85
N ILE A 167 -15.63 3.11 14.40
CA ILE A 167 -15.90 2.56 13.07
C ILE A 167 -17.35 2.10 13.02
N ALA A 168 -18.10 2.53 12.00
CA ALA A 168 -19.50 2.18 11.88
C ALA A 168 -19.71 0.67 11.76
N GLY A 169 -20.65 0.10 12.54
CA GLY A 169 -20.86 -1.34 12.64
C GLY A 169 -21.10 -2.04 11.30
N PHE A 170 -21.77 -1.38 10.35
CA PHE A 170 -22.03 -1.94 9.03
C PHE A 170 -20.75 -2.22 8.21
N LYS A 171 -19.63 -1.53 8.49
CA LYS A 171 -18.36 -1.77 7.79
C LYS A 171 -17.80 -3.15 8.08
N PHE A 172 -18.06 -3.71 9.26
CA PHE A 172 -17.65 -5.07 9.64
C PHE A 172 -18.56 -6.14 9.02
N ALA A 173 -19.85 -5.85 8.83
CA ALA A 173 -20.82 -6.81 8.30
C ALA A 173 -20.80 -6.87 6.76
N ARG A 174 -20.66 -5.72 6.09
CA ARG A 174 -20.72 -5.64 4.62
C ARG A 174 -19.49 -6.30 4.01
N ASN A 175 -19.71 -7.21 3.06
CA ASN A 175 -18.65 -7.97 2.37
C ASN A 175 -17.66 -8.65 3.33
N ALA A 176 -18.14 -9.12 4.48
CA ALA A 176 -17.31 -9.69 5.54
C ALA A 176 -16.16 -8.76 5.95
N GLY A 177 -16.44 -7.46 6.08
CA GLY A 177 -15.43 -6.49 6.49
C GLY A 177 -14.48 -6.05 5.39
N ARG A 178 -14.62 -6.52 4.14
CA ARG A 178 -13.65 -6.28 3.07
C ARG A 178 -14.09 -5.17 2.13
N ASN A 179 -13.16 -4.27 1.85
CA ASN A 179 -13.31 -3.18 0.89
C ASN A 179 -12.06 -3.08 0.02
N VAL A 180 -12.18 -3.39 -1.27
CA VAL A 180 -11.04 -3.34 -2.20
C VAL A 180 -10.73 -1.88 -2.53
N LEU A 181 -9.52 -1.41 -2.20
CA LEU A 181 -9.08 -0.05 -2.50
C LEU A 181 -8.61 0.07 -3.95
N ILE A 182 -7.71 -0.83 -4.36
CA ILE A 182 -7.08 -0.79 -5.68
C ILE A 182 -6.60 -2.19 -6.08
N GLY A 183 -6.69 -2.50 -7.37
CA GLY A 183 -6.22 -3.76 -7.97
C GLY A 183 -5.00 -3.58 -8.87
N SER A 184 -4.56 -4.69 -9.48
CA SER A 184 -3.42 -4.74 -10.39
C SER A 184 -2.12 -4.20 -9.79
N CYS A 185 -1.89 -4.45 -8.50
CA CYS A 185 -0.70 -4.02 -7.78
C CYS A 185 0.56 -4.82 -8.19
N SER A 186 0.42 -5.98 -8.83
CA SER A 186 1.55 -6.79 -9.30
C SER A 186 2.03 -6.43 -10.71
N ALA A 187 1.39 -5.48 -11.40
CA ALA A 187 1.62 -5.15 -12.81
C ALA A 187 2.86 -4.24 -13.05
N GLY A 188 4.06 -4.72 -12.72
CA GLY A 188 5.32 -4.03 -13.02
C GLY A 188 5.41 -2.60 -12.44
N VAL A 189 5.85 -1.62 -13.24
CA VAL A 189 5.97 -0.21 -12.81
C VAL A 189 4.61 0.37 -12.41
N GLN A 190 3.56 0.10 -13.20
CA GLN A 190 2.22 0.61 -12.92
C GLN A 190 1.65 -0.03 -11.65
N GLY A 191 1.89 -1.32 -11.45
CA GLY A 191 1.47 -2.03 -10.24
C GLY A 191 2.09 -1.47 -8.97
N ARG A 192 3.39 -1.12 -9.01
CA ARG A 192 4.06 -0.44 -7.89
C ARG A 192 3.41 0.89 -7.56
N LYS A 193 3.08 1.72 -8.57
CA LYS A 193 2.35 2.97 -8.37
C LYS A 193 0.95 2.75 -7.80
N ASN A 194 0.24 1.73 -8.27
CA ASN A 194 -1.07 1.35 -7.73
C ASN A 194 -0.98 0.93 -6.27
N TYR A 195 0.03 0.16 -5.89
CA TYR A 195 0.26 -0.23 -4.50
C TYR A 195 0.49 1.01 -3.60
N CYS A 196 1.35 1.93 -4.02
CA CYS A 196 1.56 3.19 -3.31
C CYS A 196 0.28 4.06 -3.23
N ASN A 197 -0.52 4.10 -4.29
CA ASN A 197 -1.82 4.78 -4.30
C ASN A 197 -2.80 4.17 -3.27
N GLY A 198 -2.87 2.83 -3.19
CA GLY A 198 -3.70 2.15 -2.21
C GLY A 198 -3.34 2.50 -0.76
N TRP A 199 -2.04 2.61 -0.45
CA TRP A 199 -1.57 3.12 0.84
C TRP A 199 -2.04 4.55 1.14
N CYS A 200 -1.95 5.45 0.16
CA CYS A 200 -2.45 6.81 0.32
C CYS A 200 -3.98 6.85 0.55
N GLN A 201 -4.75 6.00 -0.13
CA GLN A 201 -6.19 5.87 0.09
C GLN A 201 -6.50 5.35 1.49
N PHE A 202 -5.74 4.36 1.97
CA PHE A 202 -5.87 3.82 3.33
C PHE A 202 -5.65 4.89 4.41
N VAL A 203 -4.59 5.70 4.27
CA VAL A 203 -4.33 6.83 5.20
C VAL A 203 -5.45 7.88 5.11
N LYS A 204 -6.01 8.11 3.91
CA LYS A 204 -7.15 9.01 3.72
C LYS A 204 -8.40 8.52 4.46
N SER A 205 -8.70 7.21 4.41
CA SER A 205 -9.77 6.59 5.20
C SER A 205 -9.58 6.80 6.70
N CYS A 206 -8.35 6.64 7.19
CA CYS A 206 -8.00 6.91 8.59
C CYS A 206 -8.26 8.37 8.98
N LYS A 207 -7.86 9.33 8.13
CA LYS A 207 -8.06 10.77 8.37
C LYS A 207 -9.53 11.15 8.56
N VAL A 208 -10.46 10.55 7.81
CA VAL A 208 -11.90 10.82 7.93
C VAL A 208 -12.38 10.60 9.37
N LEU A 209 -11.82 9.61 10.06
CA LEU A 209 -12.12 9.30 11.46
C LEU A 209 -11.11 9.89 12.44
N GLN A 210 -10.18 10.73 11.97
CA GLN A 210 -9.07 11.30 12.75
C GLN A 210 -8.31 10.22 13.54
N GLY A 211 -8.12 9.06 12.92
CA GLY A 211 -7.51 7.91 13.56
C GLY A 211 -6.00 8.00 13.69
N ASP A 212 -5.43 6.95 14.26
CA ASP A 212 -3.99 6.70 14.28
C ASP A 212 -3.68 5.58 13.29
N VAL A 213 -2.64 5.78 12.48
CA VAL A 213 -2.18 4.81 11.47
C VAL A 213 -0.85 4.21 11.88
N THR A 214 -0.71 2.91 11.67
CA THR A 214 0.46 2.10 12.00
C THR A 214 0.90 1.36 10.74
N LEU A 215 2.19 1.44 10.43
CA LEU A 215 2.84 0.58 9.42
C LEU A 215 3.33 -0.68 10.11
N PHE A 216 3.13 -1.86 9.51
CA PHE A 216 3.70 -3.09 10.02
C PHE A 216 4.92 -3.51 9.21
N ASP A 217 5.84 -4.20 9.87
CA ASP A 217 6.91 -4.90 9.16
C ASP A 217 6.32 -6.06 8.36
N ILE A 218 6.87 -6.24 7.16
CA ILE A 218 6.43 -7.31 6.27
C ILE A 218 7.13 -8.59 6.70
N ASN A 219 6.35 -9.54 7.22
CA ASN A 219 6.84 -10.86 7.59
C ASN A 219 7.41 -11.62 6.37
N GLU A 220 8.39 -12.48 6.62
CA GLU A 220 8.91 -13.40 5.62
C GLU A 220 7.78 -14.28 5.06
N GLY A 221 7.68 -14.35 3.73
CA GLY A 221 6.63 -15.09 3.02
C GLY A 221 5.43 -14.25 2.56
N VAL A 222 5.22 -13.06 3.11
CA VAL A 222 4.18 -12.14 2.61
C VAL A 222 4.68 -11.47 1.33
N LYS A 223 3.96 -11.63 0.22
CA LYS A 223 4.34 -11.10 -1.11
C LYS A 223 4.11 -9.58 -1.27
N ALA A 224 3.98 -8.86 -0.16
CA ALA A 224 3.73 -7.42 -0.17
C ALA A 224 5.01 -6.63 -0.51
N MET A 225 4.84 -5.49 -1.17
CA MET A 225 5.97 -4.62 -1.50
C MET A 225 6.37 -3.79 -0.26
N PRO A 226 7.67 -3.77 0.11
CA PRO A 226 8.16 -2.89 1.17
C PRO A 226 8.09 -1.43 0.72
N VAL A 227 7.51 -0.58 1.58
CA VAL A 227 7.29 0.83 1.31
C VAL A 227 7.67 1.68 2.51
N ASP A 228 8.06 2.93 2.25
CA ASP A 228 8.15 3.99 3.23
C ASP A 228 6.94 4.93 3.06
N VAL A 229 6.24 5.22 4.15
CA VAL A 229 5.08 6.12 4.16
C VAL A 229 5.46 7.41 4.88
N TYR A 230 5.22 8.56 4.24
CA TYR A 230 5.53 9.87 4.78
C TYR A 230 4.24 10.67 4.95
N LEU A 231 4.09 11.27 6.13
CA LEU A 231 2.96 12.08 6.55
C LEU A 231 3.38 13.54 6.58
N TYR A 232 2.66 14.41 5.88
CA TYR A 232 2.92 15.84 5.87
C TYR A 232 1.87 16.57 6.73
N TYR A 233 2.31 17.17 7.82
CA TYR A 233 1.48 17.90 8.80
C TYR A 233 1.53 19.41 8.60
N ASP A 234 0.43 20.07 8.97
CA ASP A 234 0.39 21.53 9.11
C ASP A 234 1.13 21.98 10.38
N ARG A 235 2.46 22.12 10.29
CA ARG A 235 3.34 22.57 11.38
C ARG A 235 4.44 23.48 10.84
N PRO A 236 4.98 24.41 11.65
CA PRO A 236 5.99 25.37 11.17
C PRO A 236 7.40 24.77 10.99
N ASN A 237 7.80 23.78 11.80
CA ASN A 237 9.21 23.35 11.86
C ASN A 237 9.46 21.93 11.34
N HIS A 238 8.53 21.00 11.56
CA HIS A 238 8.70 19.60 11.19
C HIS A 238 7.41 19.11 10.56
N GLN A 239 7.36 19.25 9.23
CA GLN A 239 6.16 18.98 8.43
C GLN A 239 6.12 17.51 7.99
N THR A 240 7.26 16.98 7.54
CA THR A 240 7.34 15.61 7.02
C THR A 240 7.78 14.65 8.12
N VAL A 241 6.92 13.68 8.43
CA VAL A 241 7.21 12.61 9.38
C VAL A 241 7.16 11.28 8.65
N LYS A 242 8.23 10.48 8.75
CA LYS A 242 8.24 9.11 8.27
C LYS A 242 7.48 8.21 9.25
N LEU A 243 6.58 7.38 8.74
CA LEU A 243 5.87 6.37 9.51
C LEU A 243 6.78 5.16 9.69
N GLU A 244 7.37 5.02 10.87
CA GLU A 244 8.21 3.88 11.21
C GLU A 244 7.36 2.64 11.53
N PRO A 245 7.82 1.43 11.13
CA PRO A 245 7.13 0.18 11.47
C PRO A 245 6.88 0.04 12.97
N GLY A 246 5.71 -0.49 13.34
CA GLY A 246 5.26 -0.67 14.71
C GLY A 246 4.85 0.62 15.42
N THR A 247 5.11 1.80 14.85
CA THR A 247 4.78 3.08 15.48
C THR A 247 3.45 3.62 14.94
N SER A 248 2.55 3.98 15.85
CA SER A 248 1.27 4.60 15.50
C SER A 248 1.41 6.12 15.44
N LEU A 249 1.06 6.73 14.31
CA LEU A 249 1.04 8.17 14.12
C LEU A 249 -0.37 8.69 13.93
N THR A 250 -0.67 9.82 14.55
CA THR A 250 -2.00 10.41 14.48
C THR A 250 -2.24 11.14 13.18
N THR A 251 -3.44 11.02 12.60
CA THR A 251 -3.79 11.75 11.38
C THR A 251 -4.33 13.16 11.65
N ASP A 252 -4.32 13.63 12.89
CA ASP A 252 -4.72 15.00 13.20
C ASP A 252 -3.79 16.02 12.52
N LYS A 253 -4.37 17.09 11.94
CA LYS A 253 -3.67 18.12 11.14
C LYS A 253 -2.81 17.61 9.96
N LEU A 254 -3.00 16.36 9.54
CA LEU A 254 -2.42 15.81 8.32
C LEU A 254 -3.00 16.53 7.08
N LEU A 255 -2.12 17.04 6.20
CA LEU A 255 -2.49 17.73 4.95
C LEU A 255 -2.20 16.90 3.70
N ALA A 256 -1.17 16.06 3.74
CA ALA A 256 -0.81 15.21 2.61
C ALA A 256 -0.12 13.92 3.07
N VAL A 257 -0.12 12.94 2.17
CA VAL A 257 0.56 11.65 2.35
C VAL A 257 1.32 11.29 1.09
N ALA A 258 2.47 10.66 1.26
CA ALA A 258 3.26 10.06 0.21
C ALA A 258 3.60 8.62 0.59
N CYS A 259 3.57 7.71 -0.38
CA CYS A 259 4.02 6.35 -0.24
C CYS A 259 5.02 6.06 -1.35
N LEU A 260 6.20 5.59 -0.98
CA LEU A 260 7.31 5.38 -1.88
C LEU A 260 7.87 3.96 -1.66
N PRO A 261 8.49 3.33 -2.66
CA PRO A 261 9.25 2.10 -2.44
C PRO A 261 10.30 2.30 -1.34
N ARG A 262 10.54 1.27 -0.52
CA ARG A 262 11.49 1.34 0.60
C ARG A 262 12.87 1.80 0.12
N SER A 263 13.54 2.62 0.93
CA SER A 263 14.87 3.18 0.65
C SER A 263 14.93 4.20 -0.49
N SER A 264 13.78 4.75 -0.90
CA SER A 264 13.76 5.90 -1.82
C SER A 264 14.37 7.13 -1.13
N PRO A 265 15.27 7.89 -1.78
CA PRO A 265 15.82 9.11 -1.21
C PRO A 265 14.74 10.20 -1.22
N PHE A 266 13.98 10.29 -0.13
CA PHE A 266 12.89 11.25 0.02
C PHE A 266 13.00 11.97 1.37
N PHE A 267 12.83 13.30 1.33
CA PHE A 267 12.98 14.28 2.42
C PHE A 267 13.18 13.68 3.82
N VAL A 268 14.46 13.61 4.23
CA VAL A 268 14.86 13.36 5.63
C VAL A 268 15.28 14.68 6.30
N THR A 269 15.28 15.79 5.56
CA THR A 269 15.72 17.10 6.03
C THR A 269 14.64 17.78 6.87
N ASN A 270 15.03 18.42 7.97
CA ASN A 270 14.16 19.18 8.89
C ASN A 270 13.69 20.53 8.32
N ASP A 271 13.63 20.66 7.00
CA ASP A 271 13.27 21.91 6.34
C ASP A 271 11.76 21.96 6.12
N SER A 272 11.18 23.15 6.28
CA SER A 272 9.83 23.40 5.81
C SER A 272 9.83 23.49 4.29
N VAL A 273 8.92 22.76 3.65
CA VAL A 273 8.82 22.66 2.19
C VAL A 273 7.38 22.96 1.81
N ASP A 274 7.15 23.78 0.80
CA ASP A 274 5.79 24.02 0.30
C ASP A 274 5.10 22.68 -0.05
N VAL A 275 3.82 22.54 0.33
CA VAL A 275 3.07 21.28 0.16
C VAL A 275 2.97 20.85 -1.31
N MET A 276 2.86 21.80 -2.25
CA MET A 276 2.77 21.48 -3.67
C MET A 276 4.11 20.96 -4.20
N LYS A 277 5.21 21.60 -3.79
CA LYS A 277 6.56 21.11 -4.10
C LYS A 277 6.80 19.72 -3.50
N TRP A 278 6.46 19.53 -2.23
CA TRP A 278 6.56 18.23 -1.55
C TRP A 278 5.80 17.12 -2.28
N LEU A 279 4.56 17.41 -2.72
CA LEU A 279 3.74 16.48 -3.49
C LEU A 279 4.35 16.14 -4.86
N GLN A 280 4.91 17.13 -5.57
CA GLN A 280 5.55 16.94 -6.88
C GLN A 280 6.80 16.06 -6.75
N ASP A 281 7.66 16.37 -5.79
CA ASP A 281 8.90 15.63 -5.54
C ASP A 281 8.59 14.18 -5.12
N ALA A 282 7.55 13.95 -4.32
CA ALA A 282 7.11 12.60 -3.93
C ALA A 282 6.64 11.75 -5.13
N ARG A 283 5.98 12.38 -6.12
CA ARG A 283 5.48 11.67 -7.32
C ARG A 283 6.59 11.20 -8.24
N ALA A 284 7.79 11.77 -8.14
CA ALA A 284 8.95 11.31 -8.92
C ALA A 284 9.36 9.88 -8.54
N TYR A 285 9.17 9.48 -7.28
CA TYR A 285 9.61 8.18 -6.76
C TYR A 285 8.45 7.21 -6.48
N GLY A 286 7.26 7.71 -6.18
CA GLY A 286 6.12 6.89 -5.75
C GLY A 286 4.77 7.51 -6.07
N TYR A 287 3.89 7.55 -5.08
CA TYR A 287 2.59 8.20 -5.18
C TYR A 287 2.36 9.15 -4.01
N SER A 288 1.71 10.28 -4.27
CA SER A 288 1.36 11.26 -3.24
C SER A 288 0.00 11.88 -3.50
N THR A 289 -0.70 12.21 -2.42
CA THR A 289 -1.99 12.91 -2.50
C THR A 289 -2.11 13.92 -1.37
N LYS A 290 -2.75 15.05 -1.70
CA LYS A 290 -3.32 15.95 -0.69
C LYS A 290 -4.55 15.27 -0.08
N ILE A 291 -4.75 15.44 1.22
CA ILE A 291 -5.85 14.84 1.99
C ILE A 291 -6.91 15.89 2.29
#